data_AF-A0A7C5W1E0-F1
#
_entry.id   AF-A0A7C5W1E0-F1
#
_cell.length_a   1.000
_cell.length_b   1.000
_cell.length_c   1.000
_cell.angle_alpha   90.00
_cell.angle_beta   90.00
_cell.angle_gamma   90.00
#
_symmetry.space_group_name_H-M   'P 1'
#
loop_
_entity.id
_entity.type
_entity.pdbx_description
1 polymer ?
#
loop_
_entity_poly.entity_id
_entity_poly.type
_entity_poly.pdbx_seq_one_letter_code
_entity_poly.pdbx_strand_id
1 'polypeptide(L)'
;MRNNSFLGFKGKYVFIFATISVFLVMLSSCTEGKDEKSKKELTQQVKIEPKFLGCQILDKLPDNIIPLNVNYGDRIKLLGISVNKNIEKRSLELSYCWRVIKDISPYNKIFVHFTDSMGNILFQNDHDFCTDYSFHKKIENKFIKETFLIYIPKSISNENLDIKIGIYDPISSKGCEIKSNGGLSVDYGNKAIIIKKAV
;
A
#
# COMPACT_ATOMS: atom_id res chain seq x y z
N MET A 1 -37.75 34.71 -8.94
CA MET A 1 -38.13 33.84 -10.08
C MET A 1 -37.43 34.33 -11.34
N ARG A 2 -36.33 33.67 -11.76
CA ARG A 2 -35.76 33.82 -13.10
C ARG A 2 -35.29 32.44 -13.56
N ASN A 3 -36.04 31.89 -14.49
CA ASN A 3 -35.73 30.69 -15.26
C ASN A 3 -34.55 30.97 -16.17
N ASN A 4 -33.61 30.02 -16.25
CA ASN A 4 -32.73 29.87 -17.40
C ASN A 4 -32.54 28.37 -17.66
N SER A 5 -33.40 27.87 -18.55
CA SER A 5 -33.27 26.61 -19.27
C SER A 5 -32.28 26.79 -20.43
N PHE A 6 -31.21 26.01 -20.48
CA PHE A 6 -30.38 25.94 -21.69
C PHE A 6 -29.89 24.52 -22.02
N LEU A 7 -30.38 24.10 -23.19
CA LEU A 7 -29.93 23.15 -24.20
C LEU A 7 -29.06 21.95 -23.81
N GLY A 8 -29.64 20.77 -24.08
CA GLY A 8 -28.92 19.51 -24.22
C GLY A 8 -28.15 19.40 -25.53
N PHE A 9 -27.00 18.72 -25.45
CA PHE A 9 -26.23 18.23 -26.59
C PHE A 9 -26.37 16.70 -26.66
N LYS A 10 -27.08 16.20 -27.67
CA LYS A 10 -27.08 14.78 -28.05
C LYS A 10 -26.00 14.56 -29.09
N GLY A 11 -24.79 14.20 -28.65
CA GLY A 11 -23.71 13.74 -29.53
C GLY A 11 -23.78 12.23 -29.72
N LYS A 12 -24.19 11.79 -30.92
CA LYS A 12 -24.07 10.39 -31.36
C LYS A 12 -22.65 10.17 -31.86
N TYR A 13 -21.84 9.39 -31.16
CA TYR A 13 -20.55 8.94 -31.66
C TYR A 13 -20.71 7.61 -32.42
N VAL A 14 -20.42 7.67 -33.71
CA VAL A 14 -20.30 6.52 -34.61
C VAL A 14 -18.85 6.05 -34.53
N PHE A 15 -18.61 4.87 -33.93
CA PHE A 15 -17.30 4.22 -33.99
C PHE A 15 -17.23 3.33 -35.22
N ILE A 16 -16.38 3.72 -36.16
CA ILE A 16 -16.02 2.97 -37.35
C ILE A 16 -15.03 1.87 -36.92
N PHE A 17 -15.39 0.61 -37.14
CA PHE A 17 -14.49 -0.52 -37.01
C PHE A 17 -13.54 -0.54 -38.22
N ALA A 18 -12.25 -0.26 -37.99
CA ALA A 18 -11.21 -0.53 -38.97
C ALA A 18 -10.55 -1.88 -38.62
N THR A 19 -10.97 -2.92 -39.32
CA THR A 19 -10.29 -4.22 -39.39
C THR A 19 -8.98 -4.06 -40.15
N ILE A 20 -7.84 -4.21 -39.47
CA ILE A 20 -6.53 -4.38 -40.11
C ILE A 20 -6.16 -5.86 -40.05
N SER A 21 -6.26 -6.47 -41.23
CA SER A 21 -5.82 -7.82 -41.55
C SER A 21 -4.33 -7.80 -41.93
N VAL A 22 -3.63 -8.83 -41.45
CA VAL A 22 -2.48 -9.51 -42.08
C VAL A 22 -1.15 -8.74 -42.14
N PHE A 23 -0.12 -9.28 -41.48
CA PHE A 23 1.06 -9.80 -42.20
C PHE A 23 1.82 -10.80 -41.32
N LEU A 24 1.70 -12.07 -41.72
CA LEU A 24 2.54 -13.18 -41.32
C LEU A 24 3.89 -13.02 -42.03
N VAL A 25 4.98 -12.85 -41.30
CA VAL A 25 6.34 -13.06 -41.83
C VAL A 25 7.03 -14.10 -40.96
N MET A 26 6.99 -15.33 -41.46
CA MET A 26 7.88 -16.41 -41.05
C MET A 26 9.23 -16.18 -41.74
N LEU A 27 10.28 -15.90 -40.97
CA LEU A 27 11.65 -16.15 -41.42
C LEU A 27 12.39 -16.96 -40.36
N SER A 28 12.55 -18.23 -40.72
CA SER A 28 13.45 -19.20 -40.14
C SER A 28 14.90 -18.80 -40.44
N SER A 29 15.75 -18.77 -39.42
CA SER A 29 17.20 -18.86 -39.58
C SER A 29 17.77 -19.55 -38.36
N CYS A 30 18.03 -20.85 -38.53
CA CYS A 30 18.82 -21.65 -37.61
C CYS A 30 20.27 -21.21 -37.71
N THR A 31 20.84 -20.69 -36.62
CA THR A 31 22.28 -20.66 -36.42
C THR A 31 22.61 -21.43 -35.16
N GLU A 32 23.12 -22.64 -35.39
CA GLU A 32 23.65 -23.57 -34.42
C GLU A 32 25.06 -23.07 -34.01
N GLY A 33 25.12 -22.42 -32.85
CA GLY A 33 26.35 -21.86 -32.29
C GLY A 33 26.57 -22.39 -30.88
N LYS A 34 27.58 -23.24 -30.74
CA LYS A 34 28.03 -23.90 -29.51
C LYS A 34 28.50 -22.87 -28.47
N ASP A 35 28.01 -23.01 -27.24
CA ASP A 35 28.74 -22.90 -25.94
C ASP A 35 27.79 -22.51 -24.79
N GLU A 36 26.76 -23.34 -24.56
CA GLU A 36 25.95 -23.28 -23.34
C GLU A 36 26.63 -24.05 -22.20
N LYS A 37 27.59 -23.39 -21.55
CA LYS A 37 27.99 -23.74 -20.18
C LYS A 37 28.04 -22.48 -19.31
N SER A 38 27.05 -21.61 -19.50
CA SER A 38 26.83 -20.45 -18.64
C SER A 38 26.11 -20.89 -17.37
N LYS A 39 26.83 -20.73 -16.24
CA LYS A 39 26.41 -21.03 -14.88
C LYS A 39 25.01 -20.48 -14.59
N LYS A 40 24.03 -21.38 -14.54
CA LYS A 40 22.76 -21.17 -13.81
C LYS A 40 23.03 -21.27 -12.31
N GLU A 41 23.86 -20.38 -11.78
CA GLU A 41 23.97 -20.17 -10.34
C GLU A 41 22.79 -19.28 -9.94
N LEU A 42 21.61 -19.91 -9.89
CA LEU A 42 20.38 -19.31 -9.40
C LEU A 42 20.64 -18.92 -7.95
N THR A 43 21.01 -17.66 -7.73
CA THR A 43 21.17 -17.11 -6.39
C THR A 43 19.80 -17.17 -5.75
N GLN A 44 19.59 -18.17 -4.90
CA GLN A 44 18.36 -18.33 -4.13
C GLN A 44 18.26 -17.12 -3.20
N GLN A 45 17.56 -16.09 -3.66
CA GLN A 45 17.31 -14.90 -2.86
C GLN A 45 16.49 -15.35 -1.66
N VAL A 46 17.13 -15.40 -0.49
CA VAL A 46 16.46 -15.66 0.77
C VAL A 46 15.39 -14.59 0.90
N LYS A 47 14.12 -15.00 0.84
CA LYS A 47 12.97 -14.12 1.07
C LYS A 47 13.01 -13.73 2.54
N ILE A 48 13.52 -12.54 2.82
CA ILE A 48 13.54 -12.01 4.19
C ILE A 48 12.15 -11.44 4.46
N GLU A 49 11.40 -12.11 5.33
CA GLU A 49 10.05 -11.67 5.70
C GLU A 49 10.10 -10.61 6.81
N PRO A 50 9.21 -9.60 6.76
CA PRO A 50 9.04 -8.66 7.86
C PRO A 50 8.73 -9.38 9.17
N LYS A 51 9.28 -8.88 10.27
CA LYS A 51 9.06 -9.44 11.61
C LYS A 51 8.10 -8.54 12.39
N PHE A 52 6.96 -9.09 12.78
CA PHE A 52 6.06 -8.44 13.72
C PHE A 52 6.73 -8.34 15.10
N LEU A 53 6.81 -7.14 15.66
CA LEU A 53 7.40 -6.89 16.98
C LEU A 53 6.34 -6.79 18.08
N GLY A 54 5.09 -6.45 17.73
CA GLY A 54 3.97 -6.52 18.65
C GLY A 54 2.86 -5.51 18.34
N CYS A 55 1.73 -5.72 19.01
CA CYS A 55 0.59 -4.83 19.03
C CYS A 55 0.28 -4.46 20.49
N GLN A 56 0.09 -3.17 20.76
CA GLN A 56 -0.10 -2.63 22.11
C GLN A 56 -1.35 -1.78 22.15
N ILE A 57 -2.18 -1.97 23.18
CA ILE A 57 -3.25 -1.04 23.52
C ILE A 57 -2.68 0.04 24.42
N LEU A 58 -2.87 1.30 24.04
CA LEU A 58 -2.40 2.46 24.76
C LEU A 58 -3.59 3.30 25.24
N ASP A 59 -3.42 3.97 26.37
CA ASP A 59 -4.41 4.93 26.89
C ASP A 59 -4.19 6.34 26.35
N LYS A 60 -3.01 6.64 25.82
CA LYS A 60 -2.68 7.90 25.15
C LYS A 60 -1.85 7.68 23.91
N LEU A 61 -1.88 8.66 23.01
CA LEU A 61 -1.04 8.67 21.81
C LEU A 61 0.45 8.84 22.21
N PRO A 62 1.39 8.08 21.61
CA PRO A 62 2.82 8.27 21.86
C PRO A 62 3.31 9.63 21.37
N ASP A 63 4.27 10.21 22.09
CA ASP A 63 4.82 11.53 21.77
C ASP A 63 5.81 11.49 20.58
N ASN A 64 6.35 10.31 20.24
CA ASN A 64 7.39 10.10 19.24
C ASN A 64 6.85 9.59 17.90
N ILE A 65 5.79 10.21 17.39
CA ILE A 65 5.22 9.88 16.07
C ILE A 65 5.14 11.11 15.18
N ILE A 66 5.22 10.89 13.88
CA ILE A 66 4.78 11.84 12.86
C ILE A 66 3.26 11.87 12.93
N PRO A 67 2.64 12.99 13.37
CA PRO A 67 1.20 13.05 13.55
C PRO A 67 0.49 12.98 12.20
N LEU A 68 -0.55 12.17 12.15
CA LEU A 68 -1.47 12.03 11.02
C LEU A 68 -2.91 12.18 11.54
N ASN A 69 -3.87 12.31 10.65
CA ASN A 69 -5.28 12.32 11.02
C ASN A 69 -6.14 11.79 9.87
N VAL A 70 -5.97 10.50 9.58
CA VAL A 70 -6.66 9.84 8.46
C VAL A 70 -7.82 9.03 9.01
N ASN A 71 -9.02 9.22 8.47
CA ASN A 71 -10.22 8.48 8.85
C ASN A 71 -10.62 7.52 7.71
N TYR A 72 -10.67 6.22 8.01
CA TYR A 72 -11.12 5.17 7.11
C TYR A 72 -12.56 4.75 7.47
N GLY A 73 -13.51 5.11 6.60
CA GLY A 73 -14.92 4.69 6.70
C GLY A 73 -15.65 5.05 8.00
N ASP A 74 -15.17 6.04 8.76
CA ASP A 74 -15.63 6.34 10.12
C ASP A 74 -15.51 5.14 11.08
N ARG A 75 -14.58 4.21 10.80
CA ARG A 75 -14.35 2.95 11.53
C ARG A 75 -13.05 2.99 12.33
N ILE A 76 -12.00 3.49 11.71
CA ILE A 76 -10.67 3.53 12.31
C ILE A 76 -9.93 4.78 11.82
N LYS A 77 -9.12 5.35 12.70
CA LYS A 77 -8.24 6.47 12.36
C LYS A 77 -6.77 6.05 12.43
N LEU A 78 -5.98 6.42 11.43
CA LEU A 78 -4.52 6.45 11.52
C LEU A 78 -4.10 7.81 12.07
N LEU A 79 -3.55 7.81 13.28
CA LEU A 79 -3.20 9.00 14.05
C LEU A 79 -1.72 9.37 13.95
N GLY A 80 -0.88 8.44 13.50
CA GLY A 80 0.52 8.73 13.25
C GLY A 80 1.34 7.50 12.94
N ILE A 81 2.57 7.74 12.52
CA ILE A 81 3.56 6.68 12.32
C ILE A 81 4.90 7.06 12.95
N SER A 82 5.73 6.07 13.25
CA SER A 82 7.13 6.25 13.58
C SER A 82 7.97 5.40 12.65
N VAL A 83 9.07 5.96 12.13
CA VAL A 83 10.03 5.25 11.28
C VAL A 83 11.41 5.41 11.89
N ASN A 84 12.04 4.29 12.26
CA ASN A 84 13.43 4.28 12.73
C ASN A 84 14.27 3.41 11.80
N LYS A 85 15.12 4.06 11.00
CA LYS A 85 15.93 3.41 9.95
C LYS A 85 17.28 2.96 10.51
N ASN A 86 17.65 1.72 10.22
CA ASN A 86 18.99 1.19 10.42
C ASN A 86 19.65 0.92 9.06
N ILE A 87 20.53 1.84 8.66
CA ILE A 87 21.18 1.80 7.34
C ILE A 87 22.10 0.58 7.22
N GLU A 88 22.91 0.30 8.26
CA GLU A 88 23.88 -0.81 8.28
C GLU A 88 23.20 -2.17 8.09
N LYS A 89 22.06 -2.37 8.75
CA LYS A 89 21.27 -3.62 8.68
C LYS A 89 20.26 -3.64 7.54
N ARG A 90 20.16 -2.54 6.77
CA ARG A 90 19.13 -2.34 5.74
C ARG A 90 17.74 -2.69 6.25
N SER A 91 17.41 -2.19 7.43
CA SER A 91 16.11 -2.42 8.05
C SER A 91 15.51 -1.13 8.56
N LEU A 92 14.21 -1.15 8.80
CA LEU A 92 13.49 -0.08 9.45
C LEU A 92 12.49 -0.66 10.45
N GLU A 93 12.37 -0.02 11.60
CA GLU A 93 11.29 -0.25 12.53
C GLU A 93 10.17 0.75 12.20
N LEU A 94 9.02 0.21 11.79
CA LEU A 94 7.85 0.98 11.42
C LEU A 94 6.74 0.71 12.44
N SER A 95 6.29 1.77 13.09
CA SER A 95 5.11 1.72 13.94
C SER A 95 3.96 2.52 13.35
N TYR A 96 2.75 2.00 13.47
CA TYR A 96 1.51 2.72 13.18
C TYR A 96 0.71 2.90 14.47
N CYS A 97 0.16 4.09 14.67
CA CYS A 97 -0.74 4.38 15.78
C CYS A 97 -2.16 4.60 15.25
N TRP A 98 -3.06 3.70 15.63
CA TRP A 98 -4.46 3.72 15.24
C TRP A 98 -5.35 4.12 16.40
N ARG A 99 -6.57 4.57 16.09
CA ARG A 99 -7.70 4.61 17.02
C ARG A 99 -8.91 3.97 16.39
N VAL A 100 -9.40 2.90 17.01
CA VAL A 100 -10.62 2.21 16.55
C VAL A 100 -11.82 3.00 17.04
N ILE A 101 -12.70 3.38 16.12
CA ILE A 101 -13.92 4.16 16.41
C ILE A 101 -15.12 3.23 16.58
N LYS A 102 -15.21 2.20 15.74
CA LYS A 102 -16.25 1.15 15.75
C LYS A 102 -15.67 -0.10 15.10
N ASP A 103 -16.48 -1.17 15.01
CA ASP A 103 -16.07 -2.41 14.36
C ASP A 103 -15.47 -2.15 12.96
N ILE A 104 -14.27 -2.68 12.75
CA ILE A 104 -13.51 -2.54 11.51
C ILE A 104 -13.90 -3.59 10.48
N SER A 105 -14.63 -4.65 10.87
CA SER A 105 -15.13 -5.67 9.94
C SER A 105 -15.90 -5.05 8.75
N PRO A 106 -15.66 -5.50 7.51
CA PRO A 106 -14.77 -6.62 7.12
C PRO A 106 -13.31 -6.23 6.90
N TYR A 107 -12.93 -4.96 7.12
CA TYR A 107 -11.58 -4.44 6.86
C TYR A 107 -10.62 -4.83 7.99
N ASN A 108 -10.03 -6.00 7.90
CA ASN A 108 -9.13 -6.54 8.94
C ASN A 108 -7.69 -6.77 8.47
N LYS A 109 -7.34 -6.38 7.23
CA LYS A 109 -5.95 -6.36 6.75
C LYS A 109 -5.47 -4.95 6.48
N ILE A 110 -4.23 -4.68 6.87
CA ILE A 110 -3.50 -3.46 6.57
C ILE A 110 -2.63 -3.77 5.35
N PHE A 111 -2.67 -2.90 4.33
CA PHE A 111 -1.67 -2.94 3.27
C PHE A 111 -0.66 -1.82 3.47
N VAL A 112 0.61 -2.16 3.26
CA VAL A 112 1.73 -1.24 3.44
C VAL A 112 2.68 -1.43 2.28
N HIS A 113 2.65 -0.49 1.34
CA HIS A 113 3.48 -0.56 0.13
C HIS A 113 4.59 0.48 0.21
N PHE A 114 5.82 0.03 -0.02
CA PHE A 114 6.97 0.91 -0.16
C PHE A 114 7.15 1.20 -1.65
N THR A 115 7.07 2.48 -2.02
CA THR A 115 7.12 2.90 -3.42
C THR A 115 8.25 3.87 -3.68
N ASP A 116 8.66 3.94 -4.94
CA ASP A 116 9.50 5.04 -5.41
C ASP A 116 8.68 6.35 -5.57
N SER A 117 9.36 7.42 -5.99
CA SER A 117 8.74 8.73 -6.21
C SER A 117 7.71 8.76 -7.35
N MET A 118 7.78 7.79 -8.29
CA MET A 118 6.82 7.61 -9.38
C MET A 118 5.59 6.79 -8.93
N GLY A 119 5.61 6.26 -7.71
CA GLY A 119 4.54 5.47 -7.13
C GLY A 119 4.60 3.98 -7.49
N ASN A 120 5.70 3.50 -8.10
CA ASN A 120 5.91 2.09 -8.39
C ASN A 120 6.18 1.33 -7.09
N ILE A 121 5.49 0.19 -6.89
CA ILE A 121 5.71 -0.65 -5.71
C ILE A 121 7.06 -1.35 -5.83
N LEU A 122 7.92 -1.16 -4.83
CA LEU A 122 9.21 -1.83 -4.74
C LEU A 122 9.13 -3.08 -3.86
N PHE A 123 8.40 -3.00 -2.75
CA PHE A 123 8.09 -4.13 -1.86
C PHE A 123 6.89 -3.79 -0.95
N GLN A 124 6.36 -4.80 -0.26
CA GLN A 124 5.13 -4.70 0.52
C GLN A 124 5.28 -5.39 1.88
N ASN A 125 4.50 -4.95 2.85
CA ASN A 125 4.35 -5.56 4.17
C ASN A 125 2.87 -5.59 4.56
N ASP A 126 2.07 -6.30 3.78
CA ASP A 126 0.63 -6.46 4.05
C ASP A 126 0.44 -7.50 5.16
N HIS A 127 -0.42 -7.21 6.12
CA HIS A 127 -0.60 -8.03 7.32
C HIS A 127 -2.01 -7.92 7.89
N ASP A 128 -2.39 -8.87 8.76
CA ASP A 128 -3.61 -8.74 9.55
C ASP A 128 -3.46 -7.63 10.58
N PHE A 129 -4.53 -6.85 10.76
CA PHE A 129 -4.60 -5.82 11.78
C PHE A 129 -4.46 -6.48 13.16
N CYS A 130 -3.36 -6.23 13.86
CA CYS A 130 -3.08 -6.71 15.21
C CYS A 130 -3.29 -8.24 15.34
N THR A 131 -2.41 -9.01 14.68
CA THR A 131 -2.48 -10.49 14.45
C THR A 131 -2.86 -11.37 15.64
N ASP A 132 -2.58 -10.92 16.87
CA ASP A 132 -2.60 -11.79 18.06
C ASP A 132 -3.88 -11.68 18.89
N TYR A 133 -4.86 -10.89 18.47
CA TYR A 133 -5.95 -10.55 19.36
C TYR A 133 -7.37 -10.84 18.86
N SER A 134 -8.10 -11.59 19.68
CA SER A 134 -9.54 -11.87 19.61
C SER A 134 -10.41 -10.65 20.01
N PHE A 135 -10.09 -9.46 19.50
CA PHE A 135 -10.49 -8.18 20.09
C PHE A 135 -11.85 -7.60 19.68
N HIS A 136 -12.75 -8.38 19.08
CA HIS A 136 -14.03 -7.85 18.56
C HIS A 136 -14.94 -7.13 19.58
N LYS A 137 -14.63 -7.13 20.89
CA LYS A 137 -15.50 -6.52 21.91
C LYS A 137 -14.87 -5.46 22.82
N LYS A 138 -13.56 -5.13 22.75
CA LYS A 138 -12.92 -4.26 23.77
C LYS A 138 -11.91 -3.21 23.29
N ILE A 139 -11.75 -2.99 21.99
CA ILE A 139 -10.77 -2.02 21.46
C ILE A 139 -11.38 -0.70 20.98
N GLU A 140 -12.70 -0.56 21.06
CA GLU A 140 -13.35 0.69 20.68
C GLU A 140 -12.82 1.86 21.52
N ASN A 141 -12.55 2.97 20.86
CA ASN A 141 -11.97 4.19 21.42
C ASN A 141 -10.57 4.05 22.04
N LYS A 142 -9.91 2.90 21.87
CA LYS A 142 -8.52 2.71 22.32
C LYS A 142 -7.52 3.11 21.24
N PHE A 143 -6.34 3.51 21.69
CA PHE A 143 -5.18 3.68 20.83
C PHE A 143 -4.50 2.32 20.65
N ILE A 144 -4.15 1.98 19.43
CA ILE A 144 -3.47 0.72 19.10
C ILE A 144 -2.17 1.08 18.41
N LYS A 145 -1.05 0.60 18.94
CA LYS A 145 0.27 0.72 18.33
C LYS A 145 0.72 -0.63 17.83
N GLU A 146 0.92 -0.76 16.53
CA GLU A 146 1.54 -1.93 15.91
C GLU A 146 2.97 -1.58 15.51
N THR A 147 3.89 -2.53 15.66
CA THR A 147 5.30 -2.32 15.31
C THR A 147 5.86 -3.49 14.52
N PHE A 148 6.57 -3.18 13.43
CA PHE A 148 7.18 -4.14 12.52
C PHE A 148 8.64 -3.80 12.28
N LEU A 149 9.49 -4.81 12.26
CA LEU A 149 10.84 -4.74 11.72
C LEU A 149 10.81 -5.19 10.26
N ILE A 150 11.11 -4.27 9.37
CA ILE A 150 11.01 -4.45 7.92
C ILE A 150 12.42 -4.40 7.33
N TYR A 151 12.75 -5.36 6.47
CA TYR A 151 14.03 -5.41 5.78
C TYR A 151 13.90 -4.84 4.37
N ILE A 152 14.81 -3.96 3.99
CA ILE A 152 14.85 -3.32 2.67
C ILE A 152 15.65 -4.23 1.72
N PRO A 153 15.02 -4.78 0.67
CA PRO A 153 15.70 -5.57 -0.35
C PRO A 153 17.00 -4.92 -0.84
N LYS A 154 18.07 -5.72 -1.01
CA LYS A 154 19.36 -5.21 -1.50
C LYS A 154 19.28 -4.59 -2.91
N SER A 155 18.29 -5.02 -3.71
CA SER A 155 18.01 -4.48 -5.04
C SER A 155 17.53 -3.03 -5.03
N ILE A 156 17.09 -2.51 -3.89
CA ILE A 156 16.59 -1.15 -3.75
C ILE A 156 17.74 -0.25 -3.28
N SER A 157 18.32 0.50 -4.21
CA SER A 157 19.37 1.48 -3.92
C SER A 157 18.82 2.79 -3.34
N ASN A 158 17.53 3.06 -3.54
CA ASN A 158 16.96 4.35 -3.21
C ASN A 158 16.74 4.51 -1.71
N GLU A 159 17.34 5.56 -1.16
CA GLU A 159 17.18 5.91 0.24
C GLU A 159 15.91 6.69 0.54
N ASN A 160 15.21 7.21 -0.47
CA ASN A 160 13.98 8.00 -0.32
C ASN A 160 12.78 7.16 -0.76
N LEU A 161 12.13 6.48 0.18
CA LEU A 161 10.94 5.70 -0.11
C LEU A 161 9.69 6.42 0.35
N ASP A 162 8.65 6.33 -0.47
CA ASP A 162 7.29 6.70 -0.08
C ASP A 162 6.61 5.47 0.54
N ILE A 163 5.75 5.70 1.54
CA ILE A 163 4.96 4.63 2.15
C ILE A 163 3.49 4.88 1.84
N LYS A 164 2.83 3.89 1.22
CA LYS A 164 1.38 3.86 1.05
C LYS A 164 0.75 2.99 2.12
N ILE A 165 -0.24 3.52 2.83
CA ILE A 165 -0.91 2.80 3.93
C ILE A 165 -2.41 2.86 3.71
N GLY A 166 -3.09 1.73 3.91
CA GLY A 166 -4.53 1.67 4.02
C GLY A 166 -5.00 0.36 4.64
N ILE A 167 -6.31 0.20 4.75
CA ILE A 167 -6.95 -1.00 5.29
C ILE A 167 -7.93 -1.57 4.26
N TYR A 168 -8.04 -2.89 4.17
CA TYR A 168 -8.86 -3.57 3.16
C TYR A 168 -9.55 -4.82 3.68
N ASP A 169 -10.62 -5.19 2.99
CA ASP A 169 -11.33 -6.45 3.18
C ASP A 169 -10.63 -7.52 2.33
N PRO A 170 -10.05 -8.57 2.94
CA PRO A 170 -9.35 -9.61 2.21
C PRO A 170 -10.28 -10.49 1.36
N ILE A 171 -11.57 -10.58 1.70
CA ILE A 171 -12.52 -11.42 0.97
C ILE A 171 -12.92 -10.73 -0.33
N SER A 172 -13.30 -9.46 -0.26
CA SER A 172 -13.69 -8.70 -1.46
C SER A 172 -12.53 -7.99 -2.17
N SER A 173 -11.33 -7.99 -1.57
CA SER A 173 -10.16 -7.20 -2.00
C SER A 173 -10.43 -5.70 -2.12
N LYS A 174 -11.46 -5.18 -1.41
CA LYS A 174 -11.81 -3.75 -1.45
C LYS A 174 -11.16 -3.03 -0.28
N GLY A 175 -10.37 -1.99 -0.59
CA GLY A 175 -9.88 -1.04 0.41
C GLY A 175 -11.01 -0.19 1.00
N CYS A 176 -10.87 0.15 2.27
CA CYS A 176 -11.76 1.06 2.98
C CYS A 176 -11.55 2.48 2.48
N GLU A 177 -12.65 3.17 2.18
CA GLU A 177 -12.62 4.54 1.70
C GLU A 177 -12.13 5.51 2.78
N ILE A 178 -11.27 6.44 2.41
CA ILE A 178 -10.82 7.53 3.26
C ILE A 178 -11.88 8.63 3.31
N LYS A 179 -12.46 8.88 4.49
CA LYS A 179 -13.41 9.97 4.73
C LYS A 179 -12.74 11.31 5.02
N SER A 180 -11.52 11.26 5.55
CA SER A 180 -10.65 12.43 5.73
C SER A 180 -9.20 12.00 5.69
N ASN A 181 -8.35 12.72 4.96
CA ASN A 181 -6.94 12.38 4.76
C ASN A 181 -5.96 13.24 5.59
N GLY A 182 -6.47 14.18 6.39
CA GLY A 182 -5.62 15.09 7.17
C GLY A 182 -4.69 15.97 6.31
N GLY A 183 -5.04 16.23 5.05
CA GLY A 183 -4.21 17.01 4.11
C GLY A 183 -3.13 16.21 3.37
N LEU A 184 -3.07 14.88 3.56
CA LEU A 184 -2.12 14.02 2.88
C LEU A 184 -2.57 13.68 1.46
N SER A 185 -1.60 13.33 0.61
CA SER A 185 -1.88 12.75 -0.72
C SER A 185 -2.54 11.38 -0.58
N VAL A 186 -3.43 11.03 -1.52
CA VAL A 186 -4.17 9.77 -1.53
C VAL A 186 -3.97 8.99 -2.83
N ASP A 187 -4.16 7.67 -2.77
CA ASP A 187 -4.05 6.74 -3.89
C ASP A 187 -5.15 5.65 -3.82
N TYR A 188 -5.16 4.74 -4.80
CA TYR A 188 -6.07 3.59 -4.91
C TYR A 188 -7.56 3.98 -4.97
N GLY A 189 -7.86 5.10 -5.62
CA GLY A 189 -9.21 5.64 -5.62
C GLY A 189 -9.67 6.01 -4.20
N ASN A 190 -8.82 6.76 -3.49
CA ASN A 190 -9.08 7.29 -2.14
C ASN A 190 -9.15 6.19 -1.05
N LYS A 191 -8.23 5.21 -1.11
CA LYS A 191 -8.16 4.09 -0.16
C LYS A 191 -6.82 3.96 0.56
N ALA A 192 -5.79 4.64 0.05
CA ALA A 192 -4.47 4.71 0.69
C ALA A 192 -4.06 6.16 0.87
N ILE A 193 -3.39 6.48 1.98
CA ILE A 193 -2.58 7.69 2.07
C ILE A 193 -1.16 7.44 1.59
N ILE A 194 -0.48 8.48 1.13
CA ILE A 194 0.93 8.45 0.76
C ILE A 194 1.71 9.34 1.73
N ILE A 195 2.71 8.76 2.38
CA ILE A 195 3.67 9.47 3.22
C ILE A 195 4.96 9.60 2.43
N LYS A 196 5.28 10.83 2.01
CA LYS A 196 6.42 11.11 1.13
C LYS A 196 7.74 11.10 1.90
N LYS A 197 8.78 10.51 1.30
CA LYS A 197 10.16 10.47 1.85
C LYS A 197 10.20 10.03 3.32
N ALA A 198 9.49 8.95 3.62
CA ALA A 198 9.32 8.48 5.00
C ALA A 198 10.51 7.62 5.49
N VAL A 199 11.28 7.06 4.54
CA VAL A 199 12.51 6.28 4.75
C VAL A 199 13.63 6.99 4.04
#